data_AF-A0A9E3BJD4-F1
#
_entry.id   AF-A0A9E3BJD4-F1
#
_cell.length_a   1.000
_cell.length_b   1.000
_cell.length_c   1.000
_cell.angle_alpha   90.00
_cell.angle_beta   90.00
_cell.angle_gamma   90.00
#
_symmetry.space_group_name_H-M   'P 1'
#
loop_
_entity.id
_entity.type
_entity.pdbx_description
1 polymer ?
#
loop_
_entity_poly.entity_id
_entity_poly.type
_entity_poly.pdbx_seq_one_letter_code
_entity_poly.pdbx_strand_id
1 'polypeptide(L)'
;DKTAEIALDLAWQGTDAVYISFDIDSIDCGFVPGTGWPEPGGFLPREALRILGLVAAQGVCGLEVVEIAPCYDTSAITSLLGTRIVVEALGSLVAHGKLGSHKAIIDKPATH
;
A
#
# COMPACT_ATOMS: atom_id res chain seq x y z
N ASP A 1 -3.78 9.83 12.51
CA ASP A 1 -5.13 9.95 11.90
C ASP A 1 -5.22 11.19 11.06
N LYS A 2 -5.20 12.39 11.66
CA LYS A 2 -5.24 13.66 10.92
C LYS A 2 -4.16 13.82 9.84
N THR A 3 -2.93 13.37 10.08
CA THR A 3 -1.85 13.41 9.07
C THR A 3 -2.16 12.54 7.85
N ALA A 4 -2.73 11.35 8.05
CA ALA A 4 -3.08 10.44 6.97
C ALA A 4 -4.27 10.96 6.16
N GLU A 5 -5.25 11.58 6.82
CA GLU A 5 -6.37 12.27 6.16
C GLU A 5 -5.86 13.43 5.29
N ILE A 6 -5.00 14.29 5.82
CA ILE A 6 -4.42 15.41 5.05
C ILE A 6 -3.63 14.90 3.85
N ALA A 7 -2.81 13.86 4.03
CA ALA A 7 -2.04 13.26 2.94
C ALA A 7 -2.95 12.68 1.85
N LEU A 8 -4.06 12.05 2.24
CA LEU A 8 -5.07 11.54 1.32
C LEU A 8 -5.75 12.66 0.54
N ASP A 9 -6.21 13.71 1.23
CA ASP A 9 -6.84 14.86 0.61
C ASP A 9 -5.90 15.50 -0.43
N LEU A 10 -4.61 15.63 -0.10
CA LEU A 10 -3.58 16.12 -1.01
C LEU A 10 -3.37 15.17 -2.20
N ALA A 11 -3.31 13.87 -1.99
CA ALA A 11 -3.09 12.90 -3.07
C ALA A 11 -4.21 12.93 -4.12
N TRP A 12 -5.45 13.20 -3.68
CA TRP A 12 -6.63 13.27 -4.54
C TRP A 12 -6.90 14.66 -5.15
N GLN A 13 -6.15 15.70 -4.76
CA GLN A 13 -6.38 17.04 -5.27
C GLN A 13 -5.95 17.18 -6.74
N GLY A 14 -6.94 17.27 -7.63
CA GLY A 14 -6.72 17.56 -9.05
C GLY A 14 -6.10 16.40 -9.83
N THR A 15 -6.20 15.17 -9.31
CA THR A 15 -5.68 13.96 -9.95
C THR A 15 -6.83 13.08 -10.45
N ASP A 16 -6.62 12.41 -11.58
CA ASP A 16 -7.60 11.46 -12.13
C ASP A 16 -7.55 10.11 -11.42
N ALA A 17 -6.41 9.78 -10.79
CA ALA A 17 -6.16 8.49 -10.16
C ALA A 17 -5.04 8.59 -9.11
N VAL A 18 -5.10 7.72 -8.10
CA VAL A 18 -4.04 7.54 -7.10
C VAL A 18 -3.46 6.13 -7.18
N TYR A 19 -2.13 6.04 -7.18
CA TYR A 19 -1.35 4.80 -7.14
C TYR A 19 -0.66 4.67 -5.78
N ILE A 20 -0.63 3.46 -5.23
CA ILE A 20 0.08 3.19 -3.97
C ILE A 20 1.39 2.46 -4.30
N SER A 21 2.51 3.09 -3.94
CA SER A 21 3.78 2.38 -3.80
C SER A 21 4.01 2.14 -2.31
N PHE A 22 3.99 0.87 -1.89
CA PHE A 22 4.16 0.49 -0.50
C PHE A 22 5.56 -0.09 -0.30
N ASP A 23 6.41 0.67 0.39
CA ASP A 23 7.70 0.17 0.85
C ASP A 23 7.55 -0.60 2.16
N ILE A 24 7.99 -1.85 2.19
CA ILE A 24 7.87 -2.69 3.38
C ILE A 24 8.77 -2.21 4.53
N ASP A 25 9.85 -1.49 4.22
CA ASP A 25 10.79 -0.97 5.22
C ASP A 25 10.27 0.25 5.98
N SER A 26 9.14 0.82 5.55
CA SER A 26 8.39 1.83 6.30
C SER A 26 7.76 1.26 7.59
N ILE A 27 7.68 -0.06 7.71
CA ILE A 27 7.27 -0.77 8.94
C ILE A 27 8.48 -0.87 9.86
N ASP A 28 8.25 -0.74 11.17
CA ASP A 28 9.33 -0.92 12.15
C ASP A 28 10.06 -2.27 11.96
N CYS A 29 11.38 -2.20 11.90
CA CYS A 29 12.24 -3.33 11.54
C CYS A 29 12.08 -4.56 12.45
N GLY A 30 11.53 -4.41 13.66
CA GLY A 30 11.18 -5.52 14.53
C GLY A 30 10.11 -6.47 13.97
N PHE A 31 9.32 -6.00 12.99
CA PHE A 31 8.28 -6.80 12.33
C PHE A 31 8.66 -7.25 10.92
N VAL A 32 9.64 -6.61 10.29
CA VAL A 32 10.00 -6.82 8.89
C VAL A 32 11.51 -7.09 8.71
N PRO A 33 12.07 -8.19 9.27
CA PRO A 33 13.51 -8.49 9.13
C PRO A 33 13.95 -8.76 7.68
N GLY A 34 13.02 -9.17 6.81
CA GLY A 34 13.24 -9.43 5.39
C GLY A 34 13.22 -8.19 4.49
N THR A 35 13.85 -7.08 4.90
CA THR A 35 14.14 -5.93 4.01
C THR A 35 15.64 -5.76 3.84
N GLY A 36 16.07 -5.14 2.73
CA GLY A 36 17.46 -4.76 2.50
C GLY A 36 17.94 -3.63 3.42
N TRP A 37 17.02 -2.82 3.95
CA TRP A 37 17.34 -1.63 4.72
C TRP A 37 16.47 -1.50 5.99
N PRO A 38 16.82 -2.20 7.09
CA PRO A 38 16.02 -2.17 8.31
C PRO A 38 16.16 -0.84 9.07
N GLU A 39 15.07 -0.07 9.16
CA GLU A 39 15.02 1.19 9.92
C GLU A 39 14.17 1.06 11.21
N PRO A 40 14.69 1.51 12.38
CA PRO A 40 13.92 1.53 13.62
C PRO A 40 12.97 2.74 13.70
N GLY A 41 11.82 2.56 14.34
CA GLY A 41 10.85 3.65 14.57
C GLY A 41 9.82 3.84 13.45
N GLY A 42 9.70 2.85 12.56
CA GLY A 42 8.67 2.81 11.53
C GLY A 42 7.26 2.56 12.08
N PHE A 43 6.30 2.36 11.18
CA PHE A 43 4.92 2.08 11.55
C PHE A 43 4.78 0.70 12.21
N LEU A 44 3.82 0.56 13.12
CA LEU A 44 3.34 -0.76 13.50
C LEU A 44 2.54 -1.37 12.34
N PRO A 45 2.60 -2.71 12.10
CA PRO A 45 1.84 -3.34 11.01
C PRO A 45 0.35 -3.00 11.00
N ARG A 46 -0.27 -2.93 12.18
CA ARG A 46 -1.69 -2.55 12.33
C ARG A 46 -1.99 -1.11 11.89
N GLU A 47 -1.05 -0.19 12.05
CA GLU A 47 -1.22 1.22 11.69
C GLU A 47 -1.14 1.36 10.18
N ALA A 48 -0.13 0.73 9.56
CA ALA A 48 0.03 0.71 8.13
C ALA A 48 -1.17 0.07 7.41
N LEU A 49 -1.64 -1.10 7.88
CA LEU A 49 -2.82 -1.77 7.30
C LEU A 49 -4.07 -0.90 7.40
N ARG A 50 -4.27 -0.21 8.53
CA ARG A 50 -5.42 0.69 8.68
C ARG A 50 -5.34 1.89 7.73
N ILE A 51 -4.17 2.53 7.61
CA ILE A 51 -3.96 3.64 6.67
C ILE A 51 -4.20 3.16 5.24
N LEU A 52 -3.62 2.02 4.86
CA LEU A 52 -3.78 1.40 3.57
C LEU A 52 -5.26 1.12 3.23
N GLY A 53 -6.01 0.57 4.18
CA GLY A 53 -7.44 0.33 4.04
C GLY A 53 -8.23 1.62 3.74
N LEU A 54 -7.93 2.71 4.46
CA LEU A 54 -8.55 4.03 4.23
C LEU A 54 -8.20 4.61 2.85
N VAL A 55 -6.94 4.47 2.42
CA VAL A 55 -6.49 4.93 1.09
C VAL A 55 -7.21 4.15 -0.01
N ALA A 56 -7.19 2.82 0.10
CA ALA A 56 -7.79 1.92 -0.89
C ALA A 56 -9.32 2.10 -0.99
N ALA A 57 -9.99 2.46 0.11
CA ALA A 57 -11.44 2.68 0.12
C ALA A 57 -11.91 3.81 -0.81
N GLN A 58 -11.02 4.77 -1.14
CA GLN A 58 -11.34 5.84 -2.09
C GLN A 58 -11.37 5.35 -3.55
N GLY A 59 -10.69 4.23 -3.82
CA GLY A 59 -10.56 3.59 -5.12
C GLY A 59 -9.26 3.93 -5.80
N VAL A 60 -8.20 3.16 -5.55
CA VAL A 60 -6.88 3.37 -6.19
C VAL A 60 -6.79 2.67 -7.55
N CYS A 61 -5.93 3.18 -8.43
CA CYS A 61 -5.72 2.58 -9.76
C CYS A 61 -4.70 1.44 -9.78
N GLY A 62 -3.85 1.35 -8.75
CA GLY A 62 -2.84 0.32 -8.63
C GLY A 62 -2.16 0.33 -7.27
N LEU A 63 -1.45 -0.76 -7.01
CA LEU A 63 -0.66 -0.99 -5.81
C LEU A 63 0.56 -1.83 -6.20
N GLU A 64 1.73 -1.45 -5.67
CA GLU A 64 2.90 -2.32 -5.59
C GLU A 64 3.38 -2.42 -4.14
N VAL A 65 4.07 -3.54 -3.85
CA VAL A 65 4.76 -3.76 -2.59
C VAL A 65 6.21 -4.04 -2.94
N VAL A 66 7.13 -3.23 -2.39
CA VAL A 66 8.56 -3.25 -2.73
C VAL A 66 9.42 -3.56 -1.52
N GLU A 67 10.73 -3.72 -1.74
CA GLU A 67 11.78 -3.94 -0.72
C GLU A 67 11.64 -5.20 0.15
N ILE A 68 10.84 -6.17 -0.29
CA ILE A 68 10.86 -7.50 0.31
C ILE A 68 12.10 -8.24 -0.20
N ALA A 69 12.99 -8.60 0.73
CA ALA A 69 14.20 -9.37 0.50
C ALA A 69 14.08 -10.77 1.14
N PRO A 70 13.62 -11.80 0.39
CA PRO A 70 13.40 -13.15 0.92
C PRO A 70 14.65 -13.80 1.54
N CYS A 71 15.84 -13.40 1.11
CA CYS A 71 17.11 -13.88 1.65
C CYS A 71 17.35 -13.47 3.11
N TYR A 72 16.73 -12.37 3.57
CA TYR A 72 16.82 -11.88 4.95
C TYR A 72 15.56 -12.21 5.77
N ASP A 73 14.53 -12.76 5.12
CA ASP A 73 13.21 -12.93 5.73
C ASP A 73 13.13 -14.19 6.61
N THR A 74 13.31 -13.97 7.91
CA THR A 74 13.24 -15.06 8.89
C THR A 74 11.80 -15.57 9.02
N SER A 75 11.58 -16.85 8.75
CA SER A 75 10.25 -17.48 8.77
C SER A 75 9.22 -16.85 7.81
N ALA A 76 9.70 -16.17 6.76
CA ALA A 76 8.87 -15.52 5.74
C ALA A 76 7.88 -14.46 6.28
N ILE A 77 8.15 -13.88 7.45
CA ILE A 77 7.22 -12.97 8.12
C ILE A 77 7.04 -11.66 7.36
N THR A 78 8.10 -11.13 6.74
CA THR A 78 8.01 -9.92 5.91
C THR A 78 7.19 -10.19 4.65
N SER A 79 7.43 -11.32 4.00
CA SER A 79 6.71 -11.75 2.79
C SER A 79 5.22 -11.98 3.07
N LEU A 80 4.89 -12.56 4.24
CA LEU A 80 3.51 -12.71 4.70
C LEU A 80 2.84 -11.37 4.98
N LEU A 81 3.57 -10.40 5.55
CA LEU A 81 3.05 -9.05 5.73
C LEU A 81 2.81 -8.35 4.39
N GLY A 82 3.74 -8.47 3.44
CA GLY A 82 3.56 -7.98 2.06
C GLY A 82 2.32 -8.57 1.39
N THR A 83 2.09 -9.87 1.57
CA THR A 83 0.87 -10.53 1.09
C THR A 83 -0.37 -9.95 1.78
N ARG A 84 -0.30 -9.70 3.09
CA ARG A 84 -1.41 -9.12 3.86
C ARG A 84 -1.74 -7.70 3.40
N ILE A 85 -0.75 -6.89 3.05
CA ILE A 85 -0.92 -5.55 2.47
C ILE A 85 -1.76 -5.63 1.18
N VAL A 86 -1.40 -6.54 0.26
CA VAL A 86 -2.17 -6.73 -0.98
C VAL A 86 -3.61 -7.15 -0.71
N VAL A 87 -3.81 -8.12 0.21
CA VAL A 87 -5.17 -8.58 0.58
C VAL A 87 -5.99 -7.47 1.21
N GLU A 88 -5.40 -6.64 2.07
CA GLU A 88 -6.09 -5.53 2.74
C GLU A 88 -6.55 -4.49 1.71
N ALA A 89 -5.69 -4.10 0.77
CA ALA A 89 -6.05 -3.15 -0.28
C ALA A 89 -7.16 -3.69 -1.19
N LEU A 90 -7.04 -4.94 -1.67
CA LEU A 90 -8.06 -5.59 -2.50
C LEU A 90 -9.38 -5.76 -1.72
N GLY A 91 -9.31 -6.18 -0.46
CA GLY A 91 -10.46 -6.31 0.43
C GLY A 91 -11.19 -4.99 0.63
N SER A 92 -10.44 -3.91 0.86
CA SER A 92 -11.02 -2.56 0.98
C SER A 92 -11.68 -2.10 -0.32
N LEU A 93 -11.03 -2.31 -1.47
CA LEU A 93 -11.59 -1.98 -2.78
C LEU A 93 -12.92 -2.72 -3.05
N VAL A 94 -12.99 -4.01 -2.71
CA VAL A 94 -14.21 -4.81 -2.88
C VAL A 94 -15.30 -4.34 -1.90
N ALA A 95 -14.97 -4.16 -0.63
CA ALA A 95 -15.91 -3.75 0.41
C ALA A 95 -16.59 -2.40 0.11
N HIS A 96 -15.89 -1.50 -0.59
CA HIS A 96 -16.39 -0.18 -0.97
C HIS A 96 -16.90 -0.10 -2.41
N GLY A 97 -16.93 -1.22 -3.15
CA GLY A 97 -17.41 -1.24 -4.55
C GLY A 97 -16.53 -0.44 -5.51
N LYS A 98 -15.24 -0.30 -5.21
CA LYS A 98 -14.26 0.49 -5.97
C LYS A 98 -13.35 -0.34 -6.86
N LEU A 99 -13.33 -1.67 -6.71
CA LEU A 99 -12.49 -2.53 -7.55
C LEU A 99 -12.82 -2.34 -9.04
N GLY A 100 -11.81 -1.97 -9.84
CA GLY A 100 -11.97 -1.74 -11.28
C GLY A 100 -12.59 -0.38 -11.67
N SER A 101 -12.87 0.50 -10.70
CA SER A 101 -13.45 1.83 -10.97
C SER A 101 -12.60 2.71 -11.89
N HIS A 102 -11.29 2.45 -11.97
CA HIS A 102 -10.33 3.23 -12.75
C HIS A 102 -9.97 2.58 -14.09
N LYS A 103 -10.71 1.54 -14.52
CA LYS A 103 -10.43 0.80 -15.75
C LYS A 103 -10.31 1.69 -16.99
N ALA A 104 -11.19 2.71 -17.11
CA ALA A 104 -11.14 3.64 -18.24
C ALA A 104 -9.86 4.49 -18.29
N ILE A 105 -9.21 4.71 -17.14
CA ILE A 105 -7.95 5.45 -17.05
C ILE A 105 -6.78 4.50 -17.36
N ILE A 106 -6.80 3.29 -16.79
CA ILE A 106 -5.76 2.27 -16.94
C ILE A 106 -5.68 1.76 -18.39
N ASP A 107 -6.84 1.51 -19.01
CA ASP A 107 -6.93 0.96 -20.37
C ASP A 107 -6.77 2.06 -21.45
N LYS A 108 -6.51 3.32 -21.05
CA LYS A 108 -6.33 4.41 -22.01
C LYS A 108 -5.08 4.11 -22.84
N PRO A 109 -5.18 4.05 -24.18
CA PRO A 109 -4.02 3.77 -25.02
C PRO A 109 -2.97 4.86 -24.79
N ALA A 110 -1.71 4.45 -24.62
CA ALA A 110 -0.58 5.38 -24.53
C ALA A 110 -0.52 6.20 -25.81
N THR A 111 -0.91 7.47 -25.73
CA THR A 111 -0.74 8.43 -26.82
C THR A 111 0.72 8.86 -26.81
N HIS A 112 1.51 8.35 -27.76
CA HIS A 112 2.85 8.83 -28.06
C HIS A 112 2.80 10.18 -28.77
#